data_AF-A0A954K4C1-F1
#
_entry.id   AF-A0A954K4C1-F1
#
_cell.length_a   1.000
_cell.length_b   1.000
_cell.length_c   1.000
_cell.angle_alpha   90.00
_cell.angle_beta   90.00
_cell.angle_gamma   90.00
#
_symmetry.space_group_name_H-M   'P 1'
#
loop_
_entity.id
_entity.type
_entity.pdbx_description
1 polymer ?
#
loop_
_entity_poly.entity_id
_entity_poly.type
_entity_poly.pdbx_seq_one_letter_code
_entity_poly.pdbx_strand_id
1 'polypeptide(L)'
;QEWKQRFEQYETRLQQVKLEIDSVQNHVKTADGKTLDKIKTYAESAERVDLLVREGKQIRSELNSLPQVAQQDYLRIERAKEQDLANLDQLVDSVSPDPQKILHALIGEELSRQLEQVSGWSGMIFETVKALRDEQEPERMQGEWIDFRRDTALPNILFKKIRLSGNARVDQQKYPFVALIKELSSSPTMYRQPIQLQAQVEAEAEIKFAGDLKFYETVPTHDFVVLFQFPHQKKIKLEDSDKLSLALIADQTECKSYVTLREQDFQCRLEFNQSPVRFEVSTSTAGNQVMAGIVQQTLASIDTITATLHCSGSYEHPEVRLESELGDKIAQGLKLAFQSELVRQKQNMAQQIEQRAGQEREQLVQKLNSQYSAVMAHLEAEESKVQAVIQKVSNRPLDIRRLLR
;
A
#
# COMPACT_ATOMS: atom_id res chain seq x y z
N GLN A 1 -9.12 30.57 20.02
CA GLN A 1 -9.54 31.84 19.34
C GLN A 1 -10.27 32.79 20.29
N GLU A 2 -10.85 32.29 21.38
CA GLU A 2 -11.61 33.05 22.37
C GLU A 2 -10.80 34.18 23.05
N TRP A 3 -9.49 33.96 23.26
CA TRP A 3 -8.64 34.95 23.94
C TRP A 3 -8.46 36.25 23.14
N LYS A 4 -8.36 36.18 21.80
CA LYS A 4 -8.19 37.36 20.92
C LYS A 4 -9.40 38.28 20.99
N GLN A 5 -10.60 37.70 20.93
CA GLN A 5 -11.85 38.44 21.01
C GLN A 5 -12.01 39.15 22.35
N ARG A 6 -11.64 38.49 23.46
CA ARG A 6 -11.65 39.13 24.78
C ARG A 6 -10.65 40.27 24.88
N PHE A 7 -9.49 40.13 24.24
CA PHE A 7 -8.46 41.17 24.24
C PHE A 7 -8.92 42.45 23.51
N GLU A 8 -9.49 42.31 22.31
CA GLU A 8 -10.08 43.43 21.56
C GLU A 8 -11.24 44.10 22.33
N GLN A 9 -12.04 43.31 23.06
CA GLN A 9 -13.08 43.85 23.93
C GLN A 9 -12.49 44.68 25.09
N TYR A 10 -11.41 44.25 25.73
CA TYR A 10 -10.77 45.03 26.79
C TYR A 10 -10.16 46.33 26.29
N GLU A 11 -9.51 46.31 25.12
CA GLU A 11 -8.95 47.50 24.50
C GLU A 11 -10.03 48.54 24.15
N THR A 12 -11.16 48.07 23.61
CA THR A 12 -12.33 48.90 23.32
C THR A 12 -12.92 49.52 24.59
N ARG A 13 -13.09 48.73 25.66
CA ARG A 13 -13.60 49.21 26.95
C ARG A 13 -12.64 50.22 27.59
N LEU A 14 -11.34 50.01 27.50
CA LEU A 14 -10.33 50.96 27.99
C LEU A 14 -10.36 52.29 27.24
N GLN A 15 -10.58 52.27 25.92
CA GLN A 15 -10.77 53.51 25.16
C GLN A 15 -12.03 54.28 25.60
N GLN A 16 -13.13 53.58 25.89
CA GLN A 16 -14.34 54.19 26.43
C GLN A 16 -14.09 54.81 27.81
N VAL A 17 -13.43 54.08 28.71
CA VAL A 17 -13.04 54.58 30.04
C VAL A 17 -12.19 55.84 29.92
N LYS A 18 -11.21 55.87 29.01
CA LYS A 18 -10.37 57.04 28.75
C LYS A 18 -11.18 58.26 28.28
N LEU A 19 -12.08 58.07 27.32
CA LEU A 19 -12.95 59.15 26.80
C LEU A 19 -13.83 59.74 27.91
N GLU A 20 -14.38 58.88 28.78
CA GLU A 20 -15.17 59.31 29.93
C GLU A 20 -14.34 60.02 31.01
N ILE A 21 -13.11 59.56 31.27
CA ILE A 21 -12.17 60.25 32.18
C ILE A 21 -11.86 61.66 31.67
N ASP A 22 -11.53 61.79 30.38
CA ASP A 22 -11.23 63.08 29.76
C ASP A 22 -12.46 64.01 29.79
N SER A 23 -13.65 63.44 29.54
CA SER A 23 -14.94 64.14 29.65
C SER A 23 -15.18 64.67 31.06
N VAL A 24 -15.07 63.82 32.08
CA VAL A 24 -15.22 64.20 33.50
C VAL A 24 -14.17 65.24 33.91
N GLN A 25 -12.91 65.05 33.50
CA GLN A 25 -11.84 65.98 33.82
C GLN A 25 -12.10 67.37 33.20
N ASN A 26 -12.59 67.42 31.97
CA ASN A 26 -12.97 68.66 31.31
C ASN A 26 -14.18 69.30 32.00
N HIS A 27 -15.20 68.51 32.35
CA HIS A 27 -16.40 68.95 33.05
C HIS A 27 -16.09 69.57 34.43
N VAL A 28 -15.11 69.00 35.16
CA VAL A 28 -14.61 69.53 36.43
C VAL A 28 -13.74 70.79 36.25
N LYS A 29 -13.00 70.91 35.14
CA LYS A 29 -12.16 72.09 34.84
C LYS A 29 -12.97 73.31 34.37
N THR A 30 -14.03 73.10 33.60
CA THR A 30 -14.84 74.17 32.99
C THR A 30 -16.04 74.59 33.83
N ALA A 31 -16.24 73.98 35.01
CA ALA A 31 -17.28 74.34 35.96
C ALA A 31 -17.07 75.75 36.55
N ASP A 32 -17.52 76.78 35.84
CA ASP A 32 -17.64 78.16 36.32
C ASP A 32 -19.10 78.63 36.28
N GLY A 33 -19.61 79.04 37.44
CA GLY A 33 -21.02 79.33 37.69
C GLY A 33 -21.34 79.47 39.18
N LYS A 34 -22.56 79.91 39.52
CA LYS A 34 -23.03 80.14 40.90
C LYS A 34 -22.90 78.87 41.75
N THR A 35 -22.67 79.04 43.06
CA THR A 35 -22.28 78.01 44.04
C THR A 35 -23.08 76.69 43.99
N LEU A 36 -24.38 76.74 43.68
CA LEU A 36 -25.26 75.56 43.58
C LEU A 36 -24.96 74.69 42.35
N ASP A 37 -24.67 75.30 41.20
CA ASP A 37 -24.34 74.57 39.97
C ASP A 37 -23.01 73.81 40.13
N LYS A 38 -22.03 74.42 40.82
CA LYS A 38 -20.76 73.75 41.17
C LYS A 38 -20.99 72.49 41.98
N ILE A 39 -21.83 72.53 43.02
CA ILE A 39 -22.13 71.37 43.88
C ILE A 39 -22.76 70.24 43.08
N LYS A 40 -23.73 70.55 42.20
CA LYS A 40 -24.38 69.57 41.34
C LYS A 40 -23.39 68.92 40.36
N THR A 41 -22.56 69.73 39.71
CA THR A 41 -21.50 69.24 38.79
C THR A 41 -20.48 68.34 39.49
N TYR A 42 -20.08 68.65 40.73
CA TYR A 42 -19.18 67.80 41.50
C TYR A 42 -19.83 66.48 41.93
N ALA A 43 -21.11 66.50 42.33
CA ALA A 43 -21.84 65.29 42.71
C ALA A 43 -22.02 64.32 41.53
N GLU A 44 -22.42 64.84 40.35
CA GLU A 44 -22.55 64.06 39.11
C GLU A 44 -21.18 63.53 38.62
N SER A 45 -20.12 64.33 38.77
CA SER A 45 -18.75 63.90 38.43
C SER A 45 -18.24 62.82 39.38
N ALA A 46 -18.57 62.89 40.67
CA ALA A 46 -18.20 61.89 41.66
C ALA A 46 -18.88 60.54 41.39
N GLU A 47 -20.17 60.54 41.03
CA GLU A 47 -20.90 59.32 40.66
C GLU A 47 -20.31 58.65 39.41
N ARG A 48 -19.97 59.45 38.38
CA ARG A 48 -19.30 58.94 37.16
C ARG A 48 -17.92 58.40 37.45
N VAL A 49 -17.14 59.06 38.31
CA VAL A 49 -15.83 58.57 38.77
C VAL A 49 -15.97 57.24 39.51
N ASP A 50 -16.98 57.09 40.35
CA ASP A 50 -17.24 55.86 41.10
C ASP A 50 -17.58 54.68 40.17
N LEU A 51 -18.35 54.95 39.10
CA LEU A 51 -18.61 53.99 38.03
C LEU A 51 -17.32 53.60 37.27
N LEU A 52 -16.48 54.56 36.91
CA LEU A 52 -15.20 54.32 36.22
C LEU A 52 -14.22 53.51 37.09
N VAL A 53 -14.19 53.74 38.40
CA VAL A 53 -13.38 52.94 39.35
C VAL A 53 -13.88 51.50 39.41
N ARG A 54 -15.20 51.27 39.43
CA ARG A 54 -15.77 49.91 39.42
C ARG A 54 -15.47 49.20 38.10
N GLU A 55 -15.60 49.90 36.98
CA GLU A 55 -15.27 49.35 35.66
C GLU A 55 -13.78 49.03 35.52
N GLY A 56 -12.88 49.91 35.98
CA GLY A 56 -11.44 49.64 36.02
C GLY A 56 -11.09 48.42 36.88
N LYS A 57 -11.69 48.29 38.07
CA LYS A 57 -11.53 47.10 38.93
C LYS A 57 -12.05 45.82 38.27
N GLN A 58 -13.16 45.91 37.55
CA GLN A 58 -13.71 44.78 36.82
C GLN A 58 -12.80 44.36 35.65
N ILE A 59 -12.33 45.32 34.85
CA ILE A 59 -11.36 45.07 33.77
C ILE A 59 -10.08 44.43 34.34
N ARG A 60 -9.58 44.90 35.49
CA ARG A 60 -8.41 44.32 36.18
C ARG A 60 -8.63 42.89 36.64
N SER A 61 -9.78 42.61 37.25
CA SER A 61 -10.14 41.25 37.68
C SER A 61 -10.26 40.30 36.49
N GLU A 62 -10.86 40.77 35.41
CA GLU A 62 -11.01 40.00 34.17
C GLU A 62 -9.65 39.76 33.49
N LEU A 63 -8.79 40.78 33.42
CA LEU A 63 -7.40 40.68 32.94
C LEU A 63 -6.58 39.66 33.74
N ASN A 64 -6.72 39.63 35.07
CA ASN A 64 -6.01 38.67 35.93
C ASN A 64 -6.42 37.22 35.68
N SER A 65 -7.56 36.96 35.03
CA SER A 65 -8.02 35.61 34.67
C SER A 65 -7.60 35.17 33.25
N LEU A 66 -7.11 36.08 32.41
CA LEU A 66 -6.62 35.76 31.06
C LEU A 66 -5.49 34.72 31.00
N PRO A 67 -4.51 34.70 31.92
CA PRO A 67 -3.47 33.66 31.91
C PRO A 67 -4.05 32.24 31.99
N GLN A 68 -5.15 32.04 32.73
CA GLN A 68 -5.83 30.75 32.83
C GLN A 68 -6.53 30.37 31.53
N VAL A 69 -7.18 31.33 30.86
CA VAL A 69 -7.82 31.12 29.54
C VAL A 69 -6.79 30.78 28.47
N ALA A 70 -5.64 31.46 28.49
CA ALA A 70 -4.55 31.17 27.57
C ALA A 70 -3.89 29.81 27.83
N GLN A 71 -3.79 29.38 29.08
CA GLN A 71 -3.31 28.04 29.43
C GLN A 71 -4.28 26.96 28.94
N GLN A 72 -5.59 27.21 28.94
CA GLN A 72 -6.56 26.31 28.32
C GLN A 72 -6.43 26.26 26.79
N ASP A 73 -6.24 27.41 26.13
CA ASP A 73 -6.01 27.45 24.68
C ASP A 73 -4.68 26.77 24.31
N TYR A 74 -3.63 26.86 25.14
CA TYR A 74 -2.39 26.09 24.99
C TYR A 74 -2.65 24.58 25.06
N LEU A 75 -3.38 24.12 26.09
CA LEU A 75 -3.70 22.70 26.25
C LEU A 75 -4.58 22.16 25.11
N ARG A 76 -5.41 23.00 24.48
CA ARG A 76 -6.18 22.62 23.28
C ARG A 76 -5.26 22.38 22.08
N ILE A 77 -4.24 23.21 21.88
CA ILE A 77 -3.25 23.03 20.81
C ILE A 77 -2.46 21.73 21.02
N GLU A 78 -2.02 21.44 22.24
CA GLU A 78 -1.30 20.19 22.55
C GLU A 78 -2.18 18.95 22.33
N ARG A 79 -3.46 18.98 22.75
CA ARG A 79 -4.37 17.85 22.50
C ARG A 79 -4.66 17.64 21.02
N ALA A 80 -4.83 18.71 20.25
CA ALA A 80 -5.03 18.61 18.80
C ALA A 80 -3.80 17.98 18.13
N LYS A 81 -2.59 18.41 18.52
CA LYS A 81 -1.33 17.82 18.07
C LYS A 81 -1.26 16.32 18.38
N GLU A 82 -1.51 15.92 19.63
CA GLU A 82 -1.48 14.51 20.05
C GLU A 82 -2.51 13.66 19.28
N GLN A 83 -3.71 14.20 19.06
CA GLN A 83 -4.77 13.53 18.32
C GLN A 83 -4.42 13.38 16.83
N ASP A 84 -3.84 14.39 16.20
CA ASP A 84 -3.39 14.32 14.81
C ASP A 84 -2.25 13.31 14.63
N LEU A 85 -1.32 13.22 15.59
CA LEU A 85 -0.27 12.20 15.62
C LEU A 85 -0.84 10.78 15.79
N ALA A 86 -1.86 10.61 16.64
CA ALA A 86 -2.53 9.32 16.83
C ALA A 86 -3.35 8.88 15.59
N ASN A 87 -3.99 9.82 14.91
CA ASN A 87 -4.71 9.54 13.66
C ASN A 87 -3.76 9.13 12.53
N LEU A 88 -2.56 9.73 12.48
CA LEU A 88 -1.48 9.31 11.58
C LEU A 88 -1.05 7.86 11.84
N ASP A 89 -1.00 7.43 13.11
CA ASP A 89 -0.66 6.04 13.46
C ASP A 89 -1.73 5.04 12.98
N GLN A 90 -3.02 5.37 13.12
CA GLN A 90 -4.10 4.47 12.70
C GLN A 90 -4.22 4.31 11.18
N LEU A 91 -3.94 5.36 10.39
CA LEU A 91 -3.99 5.30 8.93
C LEU A 91 -2.93 4.36 8.35
N VAL A 92 -1.76 4.25 9.00
CA VAL A 92 -0.62 3.44 8.56
C VAL A 92 -0.92 1.93 8.67
N ASP A 93 -1.60 1.50 9.73
CA ASP A 93 -1.92 0.08 9.95
C ASP A 93 -2.93 -0.48 8.94
N SER A 94 -3.65 0.38 8.22
CA SER A 94 -4.72 -0.01 7.29
C SER A 94 -4.25 -0.34 5.86
N VAL A 95 -2.99 -0.07 5.50
CA VAL A 95 -2.48 -0.24 4.13
C VAL A 95 -1.43 -1.36 4.08
N SER A 96 -1.88 -2.60 3.83
CA SER A 96 -0.99 -3.75 3.57
C SER A 96 -1.28 -4.35 2.17
N PRO A 97 -0.25 -4.57 1.33
CA PRO A 97 -0.44 -5.14 -0.01
C PRO A 97 -0.79 -6.64 0.03
N ASP A 98 -1.58 -7.09 -0.95
CA ASP A 98 -2.06 -8.48 -1.12
C ASP A 98 -1.05 -9.34 -1.93
N PRO A 99 -0.45 -10.39 -1.33
CA PRO A 99 0.55 -11.24 -1.97
C PRO A 99 0.06 -11.99 -3.22
N GLN A 100 -1.21 -12.39 -3.27
CA GLN A 100 -1.73 -13.25 -4.33
C GLN A 100 -1.90 -12.50 -5.65
N LYS A 101 -2.28 -11.22 -5.59
CA LYS A 101 -2.38 -10.35 -6.77
C LYS A 101 -1.02 -10.05 -7.38
N ILE A 102 0.01 -9.92 -6.55
CA ILE A 102 1.39 -9.67 -6.99
C ILE A 102 1.93 -10.90 -7.70
N LEU A 103 1.73 -12.10 -7.13
CA LEU A 103 2.15 -13.36 -7.76
C LEU A 103 1.50 -13.59 -9.13
N HIS A 104 0.18 -13.31 -9.24
CA HIS A 104 -0.55 -13.47 -10.50
C HIS A 104 -0.05 -12.52 -11.60
N ALA A 105 0.32 -11.28 -11.24
CA ALA A 105 0.92 -10.34 -12.18
C ALA A 105 2.34 -10.76 -12.62
N LEU A 106 3.12 -11.37 -11.73
CA LEU A 106 4.52 -11.72 -11.97
C LEU A 106 4.70 -12.97 -12.83
N ILE A 107 3.81 -13.95 -12.71
CA ILE A 107 3.97 -15.27 -13.35
C ILE A 107 2.84 -15.57 -14.36
N GLY A 108 1.80 -14.73 -14.41
CA GLY A 108 0.57 -14.98 -15.15
C GLY A 108 0.74 -15.22 -16.65
N GLU A 109 1.48 -14.35 -17.36
CA GLU A 109 1.65 -14.49 -18.81
C GLU A 109 2.50 -15.70 -19.22
N GLU A 110 3.60 -15.97 -18.50
CA GLU A 110 4.49 -17.08 -18.83
C GLU A 110 3.85 -18.44 -18.48
N LEU A 111 3.12 -18.53 -17.36
CA LEU A 111 2.34 -19.73 -17.02
C LEU A 111 1.21 -19.97 -18.01
N SER A 112 0.50 -18.93 -18.44
CA SER A 112 -0.60 -19.06 -19.41
C SER A 112 -0.09 -19.61 -20.75
N ARG A 113 1.06 -19.11 -21.23
CA ARG A 113 1.68 -19.58 -22.47
C ARG A 113 2.13 -21.05 -22.37
N GLN A 114 2.65 -21.48 -21.23
CA GLN A 114 3.06 -22.87 -21.02
C GLN A 114 1.86 -23.81 -20.87
N LEU A 115 0.79 -23.37 -20.23
CA LEU A 115 -0.47 -24.10 -20.16
C LEU A 115 -1.08 -24.32 -21.55
N GLU A 116 -1.03 -23.33 -22.44
CA GLU A 116 -1.46 -23.45 -23.84
C GLU A 116 -0.61 -24.46 -24.63
N GLN A 117 0.69 -24.51 -24.41
CA GLN A 117 1.57 -25.49 -25.08
C GLN A 117 1.31 -26.92 -24.59
N VAL A 118 1.13 -27.10 -23.27
CA VAL A 118 0.82 -28.40 -22.68
C VAL A 118 -0.56 -28.90 -23.13
N SER A 119 -1.56 -28.02 -23.21
CA SER A 119 -2.89 -28.39 -23.72
C SER A 119 -2.85 -28.78 -25.19
N GLY A 120 -2.09 -28.06 -26.04
CA GLY A 120 -1.89 -28.42 -27.44
C GLY A 120 -1.29 -29.81 -27.65
N TRP A 121 -0.32 -30.21 -26.82
CA TRP A 121 0.30 -31.53 -26.91
C TRP A 121 -0.64 -32.64 -26.42
N SER A 122 -1.45 -32.35 -25.40
CA SER A 122 -2.44 -33.31 -24.88
C SER A 122 -3.50 -33.68 -25.92
N GLY A 123 -3.94 -32.72 -26.74
CA GLY A 123 -4.90 -32.96 -27.83
C GLY A 123 -4.34 -33.89 -28.91
N MET A 124 -3.11 -33.63 -29.37
CA MET A 124 -2.44 -34.49 -30.36
C MET A 124 -2.24 -35.93 -29.85
N ILE A 125 -1.85 -36.07 -28.58
CA ILE A 125 -1.70 -37.39 -27.94
C ILE A 125 -3.05 -38.09 -27.86
N PHE A 126 -4.11 -37.39 -27.46
CA PHE A 126 -5.45 -37.96 -27.36
C PHE A 126 -5.98 -38.45 -28.72
N GLU A 127 -5.80 -37.67 -29.80
CA GLU A 127 -6.16 -38.09 -31.15
C GLU A 127 -5.39 -39.33 -31.61
N THR A 128 -4.09 -39.40 -31.28
CA THR A 128 -3.23 -40.55 -31.59
C THR A 128 -3.66 -41.80 -30.81
N VAL A 129 -4.01 -41.64 -29.53
CA VAL A 129 -4.52 -42.71 -28.64
C VAL A 129 -5.85 -43.25 -29.18
N LYS A 130 -6.76 -42.38 -29.60
CA LYS A 130 -8.05 -42.78 -30.18
C LYS A 130 -7.86 -43.59 -31.46
N ALA A 131 -6.97 -43.15 -32.35
CA ALA A 131 -6.67 -43.86 -33.60
C ALA A 131 -6.04 -45.25 -33.38
N LEU A 132 -5.27 -45.44 -32.30
CA LEU A 132 -4.68 -46.74 -31.93
C LEU A 132 -5.67 -47.68 -31.22
N ARG A 133 -6.74 -47.13 -30.62
CA ARG A 133 -7.79 -47.92 -29.94
C ARG A 133 -8.87 -48.40 -30.90
N ASP A 134 -9.17 -47.64 -31.95
CA ASP A 134 -10.11 -47.99 -33.01
C ASP A 134 -9.52 -49.04 -34.00
N GLU A 135 -8.87 -50.09 -33.48
CA GLU A 135 -8.62 -51.30 -34.27
C GLU A 135 -9.97 -51.81 -34.76
N GLN A 136 -10.22 -51.70 -36.07
CA GLN A 136 -11.40 -52.29 -36.70
C GLN A 136 -11.41 -53.79 -36.36
N GLU A 137 -12.44 -54.24 -35.63
CA GLU A 137 -12.67 -55.67 -35.46
C GLU A 137 -12.81 -56.27 -36.87
N PRO A 138 -11.94 -57.21 -37.27
CA PRO A 138 -12.03 -57.80 -38.60
C PRO A 138 -13.38 -58.47 -38.78
N GLU A 139 -13.99 -58.28 -39.95
CA GLU A 139 -15.27 -58.86 -40.30
C GLU A 139 -15.18 -60.40 -40.17
N ARG A 140 -15.88 -60.96 -39.17
CA ARG A 140 -15.74 -62.37 -38.82
C ARG A 140 -16.41 -63.25 -39.87
N MET A 141 -15.60 -63.87 -40.72
CA MET A 141 -16.02 -65.08 -41.42
C MET A 141 -16.03 -66.26 -40.44
N GLN A 142 -17.01 -67.16 -40.56
CA GLN A 142 -17.04 -68.37 -39.74
C GLN A 142 -15.78 -69.21 -39.99
N GLY A 143 -15.05 -69.49 -38.91
CA GLY A 143 -13.85 -70.30 -38.91
C GLY A 143 -13.98 -71.53 -38.02
N GLU A 144 -13.13 -72.52 -38.32
CA GLU A 144 -13.01 -73.81 -37.65
C GLU A 144 -12.12 -73.70 -36.39
N TRP A 145 -12.35 -74.55 -35.39
CA TRP A 145 -11.60 -74.52 -34.13
C TRP A 145 -10.19 -75.09 -34.29
N ILE A 146 -9.17 -74.26 -34.12
CA ILE A 146 -7.79 -74.71 -33.99
C ILE A 146 -7.25 -74.21 -32.64
N ASP A 147 -6.96 -75.15 -31.73
CA ASP A 147 -6.39 -74.86 -30.42
C ASP A 147 -4.87 -74.67 -30.54
N PHE A 148 -4.41 -73.42 -30.43
CA PHE A 148 -3.01 -73.07 -30.24
C PHE A 148 -2.80 -72.49 -28.84
N ARG A 149 -2.83 -73.34 -27.82
CA ARG A 149 -2.24 -73.02 -26.51
C ARG A 149 -0.77 -72.61 -26.65
N ARG A 150 -0.53 -71.32 -26.81
CA ARG A 150 0.71 -70.65 -26.44
C ARG A 150 0.35 -69.73 -25.28
N ASP A 151 0.93 -69.97 -24.11
CA ASP A 151 0.73 -69.16 -22.90
C ASP A 151 1.19 -67.69 -23.05
N THR A 152 1.72 -67.31 -24.21
CA THR A 152 1.99 -65.93 -24.60
C THR A 152 1.72 -65.75 -26.09
N ALA A 153 0.51 -65.32 -26.44
CA ALA A 153 0.22 -64.84 -27.79
C ALA A 153 1.03 -63.56 -28.01
N LEU A 154 2.07 -63.65 -28.84
CA LEU A 154 2.81 -62.48 -29.31
C LEU A 154 1.94 -61.74 -30.33
N PRO A 155 2.02 -60.40 -30.38
CA PRO A 155 1.28 -59.62 -31.37
C PRO A 155 1.73 -59.97 -32.79
N ASN A 156 0.85 -59.76 -33.76
CA ASN A 156 1.14 -59.99 -35.18
C ASN A 156 2.35 -59.18 -35.66
N ILE A 157 2.48 -57.95 -35.17
CA ILE A 157 3.64 -57.07 -35.43
C ILE A 157 4.13 -56.51 -34.10
N LEU A 158 5.44 -56.60 -33.88
CA LEU A 158 6.14 -56.00 -32.74
C LEU A 158 7.41 -55.29 -33.22
N PHE A 159 7.48 -53.99 -33.01
CA PHE A 159 8.70 -53.22 -33.12
C PHE A 159 9.32 -53.01 -31.74
N LYS A 160 10.34 -53.79 -31.41
CA LYS A 160 11.08 -53.65 -30.13
C LYS A 160 11.76 -52.28 -30.00
N LYS A 161 12.23 -51.72 -31.12
CA LYS A 161 12.96 -50.46 -31.14
C LYS A 161 12.87 -49.78 -32.50
N ILE A 162 12.34 -48.56 -32.54
CA ILE A 162 12.34 -47.67 -33.70
C ILE A 162 13.11 -46.41 -33.30
N ARG A 163 14.10 -46.04 -34.09
CA ARG A 163 14.79 -44.76 -33.96
C ARG A 163 14.37 -43.86 -35.11
N LEU A 164 13.89 -42.67 -34.78
CA LEU A 164 13.47 -41.64 -35.72
C LEU A 164 14.40 -40.43 -35.58
N SER A 165 14.67 -39.78 -36.70
CA SER A 165 15.37 -38.50 -36.72
C SER A 165 14.80 -37.66 -37.86
N GLY A 166 14.66 -36.37 -37.64
CA GLY A 166 14.09 -35.48 -38.64
C GLY A 166 14.12 -34.02 -38.21
N ASN A 167 13.27 -33.22 -38.83
CA ASN A 167 13.09 -31.82 -38.47
C ASN A 167 11.61 -31.57 -38.16
N ALA A 168 11.31 -31.12 -36.94
CA ALA A 168 10.02 -30.60 -36.56
C ALA A 168 9.87 -29.17 -37.09
N ARG A 169 8.64 -28.75 -37.39
CA ARG A 169 8.37 -27.39 -37.86
C ARG A 169 7.45 -26.69 -36.86
N VAL A 170 7.94 -25.62 -36.26
CA VAL A 170 7.17 -24.76 -35.33
C VAL A 170 7.38 -23.33 -35.81
N ASP A 171 6.29 -22.58 -36.01
CA ASP A 171 6.31 -21.21 -36.51
C ASP A 171 7.16 -21.02 -37.78
N GLN A 172 7.03 -21.96 -38.73
CA GLN A 172 7.78 -22.05 -39.99
C GLN A 172 9.28 -22.34 -39.85
N GLN A 173 9.84 -22.26 -38.65
CA GLN A 173 11.22 -22.62 -38.32
C GLN A 173 11.38 -24.13 -38.16
N LYS A 174 12.54 -24.65 -38.57
CA LYS A 174 12.85 -26.08 -38.52
C LYS A 174 13.76 -26.39 -37.34
N TYR A 175 13.39 -27.37 -36.54
CA TYR A 175 14.16 -27.82 -35.38
C TYR A 175 14.51 -29.29 -35.54
N PRO A 176 15.80 -29.67 -35.49
CA PRO A 176 16.19 -31.07 -35.54
C PRO A 176 15.66 -31.80 -34.31
N PHE A 177 15.19 -33.03 -34.52
CA PHE A 177 14.78 -33.90 -33.42
C PHE A 177 15.28 -35.32 -33.63
N VAL A 178 15.45 -36.01 -32.51
CA VAL A 178 15.65 -37.46 -32.45
C VAL A 178 14.59 -38.07 -31.54
N ALA A 179 14.08 -39.24 -31.91
CA ALA A 179 13.12 -39.98 -31.09
C ALA A 179 13.41 -41.48 -31.08
N LEU A 180 12.99 -42.12 -30.01
CA LEU A 180 13.11 -43.55 -29.76
C LEU A 180 11.74 -44.06 -29.29
N ILE A 181 11.20 -45.01 -30.03
CA ILE A 181 9.97 -45.72 -29.69
C ILE A 181 10.35 -47.17 -29.39
N LYS A 182 9.90 -47.73 -28.28
CA LYS A 182 10.09 -49.14 -27.94
C LYS A 182 8.76 -49.83 -27.70
N GLU A 183 8.77 -51.14 -27.93
CA GLU A 183 7.63 -52.02 -27.65
C GLU A 183 6.33 -51.62 -28.37
N LEU A 184 6.44 -51.01 -29.56
CA LEU A 184 5.29 -50.68 -30.39
C LEU A 184 4.71 -51.97 -30.99
N SER A 185 3.44 -52.23 -30.70
CA SER A 185 2.76 -53.48 -31.05
C SER A 185 1.47 -53.20 -31.80
N SER A 186 1.11 -54.08 -32.73
CA SER A 186 -0.20 -54.10 -33.40
C SER A 186 -1.33 -54.70 -32.55
N SER A 187 -1.06 -55.06 -31.29
CA SER A 187 -2.06 -55.58 -30.35
C SER A 187 -1.61 -55.27 -28.91
N PRO A 188 -1.49 -53.98 -28.54
CA PRO A 188 -0.80 -53.56 -27.31
C PRO A 188 -1.49 -54.07 -26.03
N THR A 189 -2.81 -54.23 -26.04
CA THR A 189 -3.59 -54.79 -24.91
C THR A 189 -3.23 -56.25 -24.63
N MET A 190 -2.97 -57.04 -25.68
CA MET A 190 -2.55 -58.44 -25.58
C MET A 190 -1.09 -58.58 -25.16
N TYR A 191 -0.22 -57.70 -25.69
CA TYR A 191 1.22 -57.75 -25.43
C TYR A 191 1.60 -57.37 -23.99
N ARG A 192 0.76 -56.59 -23.29
CA ARG A 192 0.92 -56.23 -21.86
C ARG A 192 2.27 -55.58 -21.51
N GLN A 193 2.84 -54.84 -22.45
CA GLN A 193 4.00 -53.98 -22.22
C GLN A 193 3.66 -52.53 -22.59
N PRO A 194 4.20 -51.53 -21.87
CA PRO A 194 4.00 -50.14 -22.24
C PRO A 194 4.77 -49.80 -23.51
N ILE A 195 4.16 -49.00 -24.40
CA ILE A 195 4.90 -48.38 -25.50
C ILE A 195 5.69 -47.22 -24.91
N GLN A 196 7.01 -47.28 -25.01
CA GLN A 196 7.89 -46.26 -24.46
C GLN A 196 8.28 -45.27 -25.54
N LEU A 197 8.07 -43.99 -25.27
CA LEU A 197 8.42 -42.88 -26.14
C LEU A 197 9.53 -42.06 -25.48
N GLN A 198 10.55 -41.71 -26.24
CA GLN A 198 11.55 -40.74 -25.85
C GLN A 198 11.83 -39.83 -27.04
N ALA A 199 11.91 -38.53 -26.82
CA ALA A 199 12.29 -37.58 -27.87
C ALA A 199 13.15 -36.46 -27.30
N GLN A 200 14.02 -35.92 -28.13
CA GLN A 200 14.83 -34.75 -27.84
C GLN A 200 14.79 -33.81 -29.03
N VAL A 201 14.59 -32.52 -28.75
CA VAL A 201 14.61 -31.44 -29.72
C VAL A 201 15.62 -30.41 -29.25
N GLU A 202 16.50 -29.97 -30.15
CA GLU A 202 17.43 -28.87 -29.92
C GLU A 202 16.93 -27.64 -30.67
N ALA A 203 16.51 -26.63 -29.92
CA ALA A 203 15.97 -25.37 -30.41
C ALA A 203 16.62 -24.19 -29.64
N GLU A 204 15.87 -23.10 -29.41
CA GLU A 204 16.23 -22.09 -28.41
C GLU A 204 16.26 -22.64 -26.97
N ALA A 205 15.68 -23.82 -26.78
CA ALA A 205 15.71 -24.61 -25.56
C ALA A 205 16.10 -26.06 -25.89
N GLU A 206 16.72 -26.74 -24.94
CA GLU A 206 16.80 -28.19 -24.97
C GLU A 206 15.48 -28.75 -24.43
N ILE A 207 14.77 -29.51 -25.27
CA ILE A 207 13.49 -30.12 -24.91
C ILE A 207 13.67 -31.63 -24.89
N LYS A 208 13.41 -32.25 -23.75
CA LYS A 208 13.40 -33.71 -23.58
C LYS A 208 12.00 -34.17 -23.22
N PHE A 209 11.54 -35.20 -23.91
CA PHE A 209 10.24 -35.82 -23.69
C PHE A 209 10.46 -37.31 -23.42
N ALA A 210 9.74 -37.84 -22.44
CA ALA A 210 9.62 -39.26 -22.20
C ALA A 210 8.17 -39.60 -21.85
N GLY A 211 7.69 -40.76 -22.27
CA GLY A 211 6.37 -41.22 -21.85
C GLY A 211 6.15 -42.70 -22.05
N ASP A 212 5.20 -43.23 -21.28
CA ASP A 212 4.77 -44.62 -21.30
C ASP A 212 3.27 -44.69 -21.62
N LEU A 213 2.91 -45.37 -22.70
CA LEU A 213 1.52 -45.62 -23.07
C LEU A 213 1.08 -47.01 -22.61
N LYS A 214 0.24 -47.10 -21.58
CA LYS A 214 -0.22 -48.36 -20.97
C LYS A 214 -1.61 -48.77 -21.46
N PHE A 215 -1.72 -49.13 -22.74
CA PHE A 215 -2.98 -49.61 -23.34
C PHE A 215 -3.49 -50.94 -22.78
N TYR A 216 -2.67 -51.66 -22.01
CA TYR A 216 -3.02 -52.95 -21.42
C TYR A 216 -3.82 -52.85 -20.10
N GLU A 217 -3.97 -51.64 -19.57
CA GLU A 217 -4.79 -51.40 -18.37
C GLU A 217 -6.28 -51.36 -18.74
N THR A 218 -7.14 -51.75 -17.81
CA THR A 218 -8.61 -51.70 -18.01
C THR A 218 -9.09 -50.28 -18.26
N VAL A 219 -8.46 -49.30 -17.61
CA VAL A 219 -8.58 -47.87 -17.90
C VAL A 219 -7.18 -47.42 -18.32
N PRO A 220 -6.92 -47.21 -19.63
CA PRO A 220 -5.58 -46.84 -20.08
C PRO A 220 -5.05 -45.59 -19.39
N THR A 221 -3.90 -45.73 -18.75
CA THR A 221 -3.15 -44.61 -18.16
C THR A 221 -1.91 -44.33 -19.00
N HIS A 222 -1.63 -43.05 -19.25
CA HIS A 222 -0.47 -42.63 -20.02
C HIS A 222 0.31 -41.59 -19.23
N ASP A 223 1.58 -41.88 -18.97
CA ASP A 223 2.44 -41.02 -18.16
C ASP A 223 3.48 -40.35 -19.05
N PHE A 224 3.69 -39.06 -18.85
CA PHE A 224 4.62 -38.25 -19.62
C PHE A 224 5.44 -37.38 -18.70
N VAL A 225 6.71 -37.18 -19.08
CA VAL A 225 7.60 -36.20 -18.49
C VAL A 225 8.19 -35.35 -19.60
N VAL A 226 8.04 -34.04 -19.49
CA VAL A 226 8.62 -33.07 -20.42
C VAL A 226 9.54 -32.15 -19.65
N LEU A 227 10.77 -32.02 -20.13
CA LEU A 227 11.77 -31.11 -19.59
C LEU A 227 12.11 -30.07 -20.64
N PHE A 228 11.97 -28.81 -20.27
CA PHE A 228 12.42 -27.65 -21.04
C PHE A 228 13.56 -26.98 -20.30
N GLN A 229 14.73 -26.88 -20.94
CA GLN A 229 15.89 -26.18 -20.42
C GLN A 229 16.23 -25.02 -21.35
N PHE A 230 16.03 -23.80 -20.87
CA PHE A 230 16.35 -22.56 -21.58
C PHE A 230 17.70 -22.05 -21.08
N PRO A 231 18.77 -22.16 -21.89
CA PRO A 231 20.12 -21.78 -21.47
C PRO A 231 20.40 -20.27 -21.56
N HIS A 232 19.43 -19.50 -22.06
CA HIS A 232 19.62 -18.09 -22.36
C HIS A 232 19.01 -17.19 -21.29
N GLN A 233 19.78 -16.15 -20.94
CA GLN A 233 19.33 -15.11 -20.05
C GLN A 233 18.10 -14.40 -20.62
N LYS A 234 17.04 -14.33 -19.83
CA LYS A 234 15.80 -13.61 -20.17
C LYS A 234 15.60 -12.47 -19.17
N LYS A 235 15.41 -11.26 -19.69
CA LYS A 235 14.93 -10.12 -18.91
C LYS A 235 13.41 -10.06 -19.03
N ILE A 236 12.74 -10.27 -17.92
CA ILE A 236 11.29 -10.23 -17.77
C ILE A 236 10.96 -8.89 -17.12
N LYS A 237 10.29 -8.00 -17.86
CA LYS A 237 9.76 -6.76 -17.29
C LYS A 237 8.49 -7.09 -16.51
N LEU A 238 8.43 -6.65 -15.26
CA LEU A 238 7.33 -6.94 -14.33
C LEU A 238 6.44 -5.71 -14.14
N GLU A 239 7.04 -4.52 -14.03
CA GLU A 239 6.35 -3.23 -13.95
C GLU A 239 7.18 -2.18 -14.69
N ASP A 240 6.51 -1.31 -15.45
CA ASP A 240 7.17 -0.25 -16.23
C ASP A 240 6.39 1.06 -16.07
N SER A 241 6.58 1.71 -14.92
CA SER A 241 5.97 3.00 -14.60
C SER A 241 7.02 4.04 -14.21
N ASP A 242 6.69 5.32 -14.37
CA ASP A 242 7.53 6.44 -13.93
C ASP A 242 7.78 6.44 -12.40
N LYS A 243 6.89 5.79 -11.64
CA LYS A 243 6.99 5.73 -10.18
C LYS A 243 7.94 4.64 -9.72
N LEU A 244 7.89 3.48 -10.38
CA LEU A 244 8.70 2.30 -10.09
C LEU A 244 8.73 1.40 -11.32
N SER A 245 9.93 1.01 -11.74
CA SER A 245 10.16 -0.02 -12.77
C SER A 245 10.85 -1.20 -12.12
N LEU A 246 10.32 -2.40 -12.38
CA LEU A 246 10.81 -3.66 -11.84
C LEU A 246 11.04 -4.63 -12.99
N ALA A 247 12.24 -5.19 -13.07
CA ALA A 247 12.56 -6.27 -13.98
C ALA A 247 13.24 -7.42 -13.24
N LEU A 248 12.95 -8.64 -13.68
CA LEU A 248 13.61 -9.86 -13.28
C LEU A 248 14.55 -10.28 -14.41
N ILE A 249 15.80 -10.58 -14.09
CA ILE A 249 16.71 -11.22 -15.02
C ILE A 249 16.97 -12.62 -14.51
N ALA A 250 16.59 -13.61 -15.32
CA ALA A 250 16.83 -15.02 -15.08
C ALA A 250 17.89 -15.52 -16.06
N ASP A 251 18.97 -16.10 -15.57
CA ASP A 251 20.06 -16.58 -16.42
C ASP A 251 19.74 -17.94 -17.03
N GLN A 252 19.13 -18.84 -16.26
CA GLN A 252 18.64 -20.13 -16.74
C GLN A 252 17.21 -20.35 -16.27
N THR A 253 16.41 -21.00 -17.11
CA THR A 253 15.05 -21.42 -16.77
C THR A 253 14.90 -22.90 -17.07
N GLU A 254 14.42 -23.65 -16.09
CA GLU A 254 14.05 -25.05 -16.22
C GLU A 254 12.54 -25.18 -15.94
N CYS A 255 11.84 -25.91 -16.80
CA CYS A 255 10.47 -26.29 -16.59
C CYS A 255 10.34 -27.79 -16.78
N LYS A 256 9.80 -28.48 -15.77
CA LYS A 256 9.60 -29.92 -15.79
C LYS A 256 8.13 -30.24 -15.54
N SER A 257 7.47 -30.76 -16.56
CA SER A 257 6.08 -31.16 -16.52
C SER A 257 5.97 -32.67 -16.36
N TYR A 258 5.10 -33.11 -15.45
CA TYR A 258 4.68 -34.50 -15.28
C TYR A 258 3.19 -34.54 -15.59
N VAL A 259 2.80 -35.33 -16.59
CA VAL A 259 1.41 -35.42 -17.04
C VAL A 259 0.98 -36.87 -17.01
N THR A 260 -0.12 -37.14 -16.32
CA THR A 260 -0.81 -38.42 -16.36
C THR A 260 -2.16 -38.21 -17.03
N LEU A 261 -2.38 -38.89 -18.15
CA LEU A 261 -3.64 -38.88 -18.88
C LEU A 261 -4.41 -40.17 -18.59
N ARG A 262 -5.71 -40.04 -18.35
CA ARG A 262 -6.70 -41.12 -18.26
C ARG A 262 -7.89 -40.70 -19.13
N GLU A 263 -8.62 -41.66 -19.70
CA GLU A 263 -9.66 -41.45 -20.74
C GLU A 263 -10.31 -40.06 -20.83
N GLN A 264 -10.88 -39.54 -19.74
CA GLN A 264 -11.55 -38.22 -19.71
C GLN A 264 -10.90 -37.20 -18.76
N ASP A 265 -9.90 -37.61 -17.99
CA ASP A 265 -9.30 -36.82 -16.92
C ASP A 265 -7.78 -36.77 -17.05
N PHE A 266 -7.19 -35.70 -16.56
CA PHE A 266 -5.74 -35.59 -16.47
C PHE A 266 -5.30 -35.13 -15.10
N GLN A 267 -4.03 -35.41 -14.81
CA GLN A 267 -3.29 -34.81 -13.72
C GLN A 267 -1.99 -34.28 -14.29
N CYS A 268 -1.65 -33.05 -13.94
CA CYS A 268 -0.43 -32.40 -14.35
C CYS A 268 0.23 -31.76 -13.14
N ARG A 269 1.55 -31.94 -13.03
CA ARG A 269 2.39 -31.17 -12.12
C ARG A 269 3.49 -30.53 -12.96
N LEU A 270 3.58 -29.21 -12.94
CA LEU A 270 4.63 -28.47 -13.60
C LEU A 270 5.51 -27.83 -12.53
N GLU A 271 6.77 -28.22 -12.50
CA GLU A 271 7.82 -27.67 -11.66
C GLU A 271 8.60 -26.65 -12.48
N PHE A 272 8.61 -25.40 -12.02
CA PHE A 272 9.31 -24.29 -12.64
C PHE A 272 10.44 -23.84 -11.74
N ASN A 273 11.63 -23.66 -12.31
CA ASN A 273 12.82 -23.22 -11.59
C ASN A 273 13.63 -22.22 -12.43
N GLN A 274 14.00 -21.09 -11.84
CA GLN A 274 14.94 -20.14 -12.42
C GLN A 274 16.08 -19.89 -11.47
N SER A 275 17.31 -20.05 -11.98
CA SER A 275 18.53 -19.83 -11.21
C SER A 275 19.74 -19.60 -12.13
N PRO A 276 20.65 -18.67 -11.79
CA PRO A 276 20.45 -17.60 -10.83
C PRO A 276 19.45 -16.56 -11.35
N VAL A 277 18.77 -15.87 -10.43
CA VAL A 277 17.95 -14.69 -10.72
C VAL A 277 18.50 -13.43 -10.08
N ARG A 278 18.20 -12.29 -10.68
CA ARG A 278 18.45 -10.96 -10.11
C ARG A 278 17.32 -10.01 -10.44
N PHE A 279 16.97 -9.15 -9.50
CA PHE A 279 16.00 -8.09 -9.72
C PHE A 279 16.70 -6.78 -10.02
N GLU A 280 16.15 -6.02 -10.96
CA GLU A 280 16.52 -4.64 -11.24
C GLU A 280 15.34 -3.74 -10.91
N VAL A 281 15.52 -2.89 -9.90
CA VAL A 281 14.57 -1.88 -9.49
C VAL A 281 15.10 -0.51 -9.88
N SER A 282 14.28 0.27 -10.56
CA SER A 282 14.61 1.65 -10.90
C SER A 282 13.41 2.58 -10.71
N THR A 283 13.67 3.87 -10.54
CA THR A 283 12.64 4.91 -10.43
C THR A 283 13.16 6.19 -11.05
N SER A 284 12.30 6.90 -11.78
CA SER A 284 12.61 8.23 -12.31
C SER A 284 12.25 9.35 -11.33
N THR A 285 11.55 9.02 -10.24
CA THR A 285 11.09 9.99 -9.23
C THR A 285 12.07 10.05 -8.05
N ALA A 286 12.71 11.20 -7.84
CA ALA A 286 13.67 11.40 -6.73
C ALA A 286 13.08 11.07 -5.34
N GLY A 287 11.78 11.32 -5.15
CA GLY A 287 11.05 10.98 -3.92
C GLY A 287 11.00 9.49 -3.60
N ASN A 288 11.14 8.60 -4.59
CA ASN A 288 10.96 7.15 -4.46
C ASN A 288 12.29 6.38 -4.39
N GLN A 289 13.44 7.05 -4.41
CA GLN A 289 14.75 6.38 -4.44
C GLN A 289 15.00 5.51 -3.21
N VAL A 290 14.55 5.95 -2.02
CA VAL A 290 14.68 5.17 -0.77
C VAL A 290 13.83 3.90 -0.84
N MET A 291 12.57 4.02 -1.28
CA MET A 291 11.68 2.88 -1.50
C MET A 291 12.27 1.89 -2.51
N ALA A 292 12.76 2.38 -3.65
CA ALA A 292 13.40 1.56 -4.68
C ALA A 292 14.62 0.83 -4.13
N GLY A 293 15.45 1.48 -3.31
CA GLY A 293 16.60 0.86 -2.65
C GLY A 293 16.22 -0.27 -1.69
N ILE A 294 15.11 -0.12 -0.94
CA ILE A 294 14.64 -1.14 0.01
C ILE A 294 14.02 -2.33 -0.72
N VAL A 295 13.25 -2.08 -1.79
CA VAL A 295 12.77 -3.15 -2.67
C VAL A 295 13.96 -3.88 -3.29
N GLN A 296 14.94 -3.16 -3.85
CA GLN A 296 16.14 -3.75 -4.43
C GLN A 296 16.90 -4.62 -3.42
N GLN A 297 17.13 -4.11 -2.20
CA GLN A 297 17.86 -4.84 -1.16
C GLN A 297 17.10 -6.07 -0.68
N THR A 298 15.77 -6.01 -0.59
CA THR A 298 14.97 -7.18 -0.18
C THR A 298 14.98 -8.25 -1.25
N LEU A 299 14.81 -7.84 -2.52
CA LEU A 299 14.81 -8.76 -3.66
C LEU A 299 16.21 -9.30 -3.99
N ALA A 300 17.29 -8.60 -3.60
CA ALA A 300 18.66 -9.06 -3.79
C ALA A 300 18.99 -10.37 -3.06
N SER A 301 18.21 -10.72 -2.03
CA SER A 301 18.35 -12.00 -1.32
C SER A 301 17.74 -13.19 -2.07
N ILE A 302 16.98 -12.94 -3.14
CA ILE A 302 16.34 -13.97 -3.95
C ILE A 302 17.27 -14.30 -5.12
N ASP A 303 17.89 -15.46 -5.07
CA ASP A 303 18.79 -16.02 -6.10
C ASP A 303 18.13 -17.13 -6.92
N THR A 304 17.04 -17.71 -6.42
CA THR A 304 16.24 -18.73 -7.09
C THR A 304 14.75 -18.41 -7.05
N ILE A 305 14.04 -18.69 -8.15
CA ILE A 305 12.58 -18.63 -8.20
C ILE A 305 12.04 -20.02 -8.53
N THR A 306 11.19 -20.53 -7.65
CA THR A 306 10.50 -21.79 -7.83
C THR A 306 8.99 -21.60 -7.81
N ALA A 307 8.30 -22.34 -8.66
CA ALA A 307 6.84 -22.44 -8.66
C ALA A 307 6.41 -23.85 -9.04
N THR A 308 5.36 -24.34 -8.40
CA THR A 308 4.72 -25.62 -8.75
C THR A 308 3.28 -25.36 -9.14
N LEU A 309 2.92 -25.74 -10.36
CA LEU A 309 1.55 -25.69 -10.84
C LEU A 309 0.97 -27.10 -10.82
N HIS A 310 -0.19 -27.25 -10.20
CA HIS A 310 -0.97 -28.48 -10.22
C HIS A 310 -2.21 -28.25 -11.06
N CYS A 311 -2.42 -29.08 -12.08
CA CYS A 311 -3.66 -29.10 -12.84
C CYS A 311 -4.30 -30.48 -12.74
N SER A 312 -5.62 -30.54 -12.61
CA SER A 312 -6.34 -31.80 -12.54
C SER A 312 -7.79 -31.66 -13.01
N GLY A 313 -8.44 -32.79 -13.26
CA GLY A 313 -9.87 -32.83 -13.62
C GLY A 313 -10.07 -33.20 -15.07
N SER A 314 -11.28 -32.93 -15.57
CA SER A 314 -11.64 -33.24 -16.96
C SER A 314 -10.99 -32.27 -17.92
N TYR A 315 -10.82 -32.68 -19.19
CA TYR A 315 -10.29 -31.80 -20.24
C TYR A 315 -11.15 -30.54 -20.47
N GLU A 316 -12.47 -30.63 -20.20
CA GLU A 316 -13.41 -29.51 -20.37
C GLU A 316 -13.42 -28.54 -19.17
N HIS A 317 -13.13 -29.06 -17.97
CA HIS A 317 -13.14 -28.31 -16.72
C HIS A 317 -11.89 -28.60 -15.88
N PRO A 318 -10.71 -28.07 -16.28
CA PRO A 318 -9.49 -28.23 -15.52
C PRO A 318 -9.51 -27.36 -14.26
N GLU A 319 -9.20 -27.95 -13.12
CA GLU A 319 -8.85 -27.26 -11.89
C GLU A 319 -7.35 -26.96 -11.89
N VAL A 320 -6.98 -25.75 -11.49
CA VAL A 320 -5.58 -25.29 -11.47
C VAL A 320 -5.25 -24.70 -10.11
N ARG A 321 -4.13 -25.13 -9.51
CA ARG A 321 -3.58 -24.62 -8.25
C ARG A 321 -2.11 -24.27 -8.44
N LEU A 322 -1.73 -23.06 -8.02
CA LEU A 322 -0.34 -22.58 -8.08
C LEU A 322 0.25 -22.46 -6.66
N GLU A 323 1.44 -23.00 -6.48
CA GLU A 323 2.24 -22.89 -5.27
C GLU A 323 3.57 -22.19 -5.61
N SER A 324 3.91 -21.11 -4.91
CA SER A 324 5.19 -20.43 -5.12
C SER A 324 5.66 -19.70 -3.87
N GLU A 325 6.93 -19.88 -3.51
CA GLU A 325 7.58 -19.15 -2.41
C GLU A 325 7.83 -17.66 -2.75
N LEU A 326 7.71 -17.30 -4.03
CA LEU A 326 8.02 -15.96 -4.52
C LEU A 326 7.02 -14.92 -4.01
N GLY A 327 5.73 -15.29 -3.92
CA GLY A 327 4.65 -14.40 -3.51
C GLY A 327 4.88 -13.81 -2.12
N ASP A 328 5.25 -14.65 -1.16
CA ASP A 328 5.49 -14.23 0.22
C ASP A 328 6.75 -13.36 0.34
N LYS A 329 7.85 -13.74 -0.33
CA LYS A 329 9.12 -12.99 -0.29
C LYS A 329 8.99 -11.59 -0.92
N ILE A 330 8.29 -11.48 -2.05
CA ILE A 330 8.05 -10.19 -2.71
C ILE A 330 7.09 -9.33 -1.89
N ALA A 331 5.99 -9.91 -1.38
CA ALA A 331 5.04 -9.18 -0.54
C ALA A 331 5.72 -8.64 0.72
N GLN A 332 6.62 -9.42 1.34
CA GLN A 332 7.42 -8.98 2.48
C GLN A 332 8.34 -7.81 2.13
N GLY A 333 9.04 -7.86 0.99
CA GLY A 333 9.90 -6.76 0.54
C GLY A 333 9.16 -5.48 0.22
N LEU A 334 8.02 -5.58 -0.46
CA LEU A 334 7.16 -4.43 -0.72
C LEU A 334 6.57 -3.88 0.58
N LYS A 335 6.15 -4.73 1.51
CA LYS A 335 5.67 -4.30 2.84
C LYS A 335 6.74 -3.52 3.60
N LEU A 336 7.98 -4.00 3.62
CA LEU A 336 9.10 -3.29 4.26
C LEU A 336 9.38 -1.94 3.59
N ALA A 337 9.35 -1.88 2.25
CA ALA A 337 9.51 -0.64 1.51
C ALA A 337 8.38 0.37 1.79
N PHE A 338 7.12 -0.07 1.78
CA PHE A 338 5.97 0.75 2.14
C PHE A 338 6.05 1.24 3.58
N GLN A 339 6.39 0.37 4.54
CA GLN A 339 6.57 0.75 5.94
C GLN A 339 7.65 1.82 6.10
N SER A 340 8.79 1.67 5.42
CA SER A 340 9.87 2.65 5.49
C SER A 340 9.49 4.02 4.92
N GLU A 341 8.75 4.06 3.80
CA GLU A 341 8.29 5.29 3.18
C GLU A 341 7.21 5.94 4.04
N LEU A 342 6.30 5.14 4.61
CA LEU A 342 5.29 5.62 5.57
C LEU A 342 5.93 6.22 6.82
N VAL A 343 6.97 5.59 7.39
CA VAL A 343 7.72 6.16 8.53
C VAL A 343 8.38 7.48 8.14
N ARG A 344 8.97 7.59 6.95
CA ARG A 344 9.57 8.84 6.45
C ARG A 344 8.53 9.95 6.27
N GLN A 345 7.40 9.63 5.63
CA GLN A 345 6.28 10.58 5.46
C GLN A 345 5.69 10.98 6.81
N LYS A 346 5.55 10.04 7.75
CA LYS A 346 5.13 10.31 9.13
C LYS A 346 6.09 11.28 9.81
N GLN A 347 7.40 11.07 9.71
CA GLN A 347 8.38 11.98 10.31
C GLN A 347 8.30 13.39 9.70
N ASN A 348 8.15 13.49 8.37
CA ASN A 348 7.97 14.78 7.70
C ASN A 348 6.67 15.47 8.13
N MET A 349 5.55 14.74 8.18
CA MET A 349 4.26 15.29 8.58
C MET A 349 4.23 15.67 10.06
N ALA A 350 4.84 14.85 10.93
CA ALA A 350 5.02 15.15 12.34
C ALA A 350 5.89 16.39 12.55
N GLN A 351 6.96 16.57 11.78
CA GLN A 351 7.76 17.79 11.81
C GLN A 351 6.97 19.03 11.36
N GLN A 352 6.12 18.90 10.34
CA GLN A 352 5.25 20.00 9.90
C GLN A 352 4.20 20.35 10.96
N ILE A 353 3.59 19.35 11.60
CA ILE A 353 2.66 19.52 12.71
C ILE A 353 3.37 20.22 13.88
N GLU A 354 4.57 19.76 14.26
CA GLU A 354 5.37 20.34 15.34
C GLU A 354 5.79 21.79 15.03
N GLN A 355 6.23 22.07 13.80
CA GLN A 355 6.56 23.43 13.37
C GLN A 355 5.34 24.34 13.44
N ARG A 356 4.18 23.88 12.98
CA ARG A 356 2.95 24.68 12.97
C ARG A 356 2.43 24.92 14.38
N ALA A 357 2.43 23.90 15.24
CA ALA A 357 2.10 24.03 16.65
C ALA A 357 3.09 24.98 17.37
N GLY A 358 4.39 24.87 17.07
CA GLY A 358 5.42 25.77 17.58
C GLY A 358 5.20 27.23 17.19
N GLN A 359 4.87 27.50 15.92
CA GLN A 359 4.52 28.84 15.45
C GLN A 359 3.27 29.39 16.12
N GLU A 360 2.21 28.60 16.24
CA GLU A 360 0.98 29.03 16.92
C GLU A 360 1.21 29.33 18.40
N ARG A 361 2.06 28.52 19.05
CA ARG A 361 2.49 28.74 20.44
C ARG A 361 3.30 30.01 20.61
N GLU A 362 4.30 30.25 19.77
CA GLU A 362 5.11 31.48 19.83
C GLU A 362 4.25 32.71 19.56
N GLN A 363 3.35 32.64 18.58
CA GLN A 363 2.39 33.72 18.33
C GLN A 363 1.46 33.95 19.52
N LEU A 364 1.00 32.90 20.19
CA LEU A 364 0.19 33.01 21.39
C LEU A 364 0.97 33.69 22.51
N VAL A 365 2.19 33.24 22.81
CA VAL A 365 3.03 33.78 23.88
C VAL A 365 3.45 35.23 23.60
N GLN A 366 3.90 35.55 22.38
CA GLN A 366 4.29 36.91 22.01
C GLN A 366 3.11 37.87 22.11
N LYS A 367 1.96 37.50 21.55
CA LYS A 367 0.78 38.38 21.61
C LYS A 367 0.24 38.49 23.05
N LEU A 368 0.28 37.42 23.84
CA LEU A 368 -0.12 37.49 25.24
C LEU A 368 0.79 38.42 26.03
N ASN A 369 2.11 38.30 25.94
CA ASN A 369 3.04 39.17 26.66
C ASN A 369 2.96 40.63 26.21
N SER A 370 2.95 40.88 24.90
CA SER A 370 2.90 42.24 24.35
C SER A 370 1.57 42.94 24.60
N GLN A 371 0.44 42.26 24.35
CA GLN A 371 -0.86 42.89 24.50
C GLN A 371 -1.26 43.01 25.98
N TYR A 372 -0.95 42.02 26.82
CA TYR A 372 -1.18 42.08 28.28
C TYR A 372 -0.45 43.23 28.93
N SER A 373 0.85 43.39 28.64
CA SER A 373 1.65 44.50 29.18
C SER A 373 1.15 45.86 28.70
N ALA A 374 0.75 45.99 27.44
CA ALA A 374 0.20 47.23 26.90
C ALA A 374 -1.13 47.63 27.56
N VAL A 375 -2.05 46.68 27.71
CA VAL A 375 -3.37 46.93 28.32
C VAL A 375 -3.25 47.19 29.82
N MET A 376 -2.37 46.50 30.55
CA MET A 376 -2.09 46.79 31.95
C MET A 376 -1.47 48.18 32.14
N ALA A 377 -0.49 48.56 31.30
CA ALA A 377 0.11 49.89 31.36
C ALA A 377 -0.90 51.01 31.07
N HIS A 378 -1.80 50.80 30.09
CA HIS A 378 -2.90 51.73 29.84
C HIS A 378 -3.87 51.80 31.03
N LEU A 379 -4.25 50.67 31.62
CA LEU A 379 -5.14 50.64 32.77
C LEU A 379 -4.53 51.36 33.98
N GLU A 380 -3.25 51.15 34.29
CA GLU A 380 -2.56 51.84 35.39
C GLU A 380 -2.45 53.36 35.16
N ALA A 381 -2.23 53.78 33.90
CA ALA A 381 -2.19 55.19 33.54
C ALA A 381 -3.57 55.85 33.71
N GLU A 382 -4.66 55.18 33.31
CA GLU A 382 -6.02 55.69 33.46
C GLU A 382 -6.49 55.65 34.93
N GLU A 383 -6.19 54.59 35.70
CA GLU A 383 -6.43 54.53 37.16
C GLU A 383 -5.74 55.69 37.88
N SER A 384 -4.49 56.02 37.50
CA SER A 384 -3.75 57.16 38.07
C SER A 384 -4.41 58.51 37.77
N LYS A 385 -4.98 58.69 36.58
CA LYS A 385 -5.75 59.90 36.23
C LYS A 385 -7.05 59.98 37.02
N VAL A 386 -7.78 58.87 37.16
CA VAL A 386 -8.99 58.79 37.98
C VAL A 386 -8.67 59.18 39.43
N GLN A 387 -7.59 58.65 40.00
CA GLN A 387 -7.13 59.00 41.35
C GLN A 387 -6.82 60.51 41.48
N ALA A 388 -6.20 61.11 40.47
CA ALA A 388 -5.91 62.54 40.44
C ALA A 388 -7.19 63.41 40.32
N VAL A 389 -8.22 62.92 39.63
CA VAL A 389 -9.55 63.56 39.58
C VAL A 389 -10.24 63.44 40.94
N ILE A 390 -10.24 62.26 41.57
CA ILE A 390 -10.78 62.05 42.93
C ILE A 390 -10.15 63.04 43.90
N GLN A 391 -8.81 63.13 43.94
CA GLN A 391 -8.10 64.06 44.84
C GLN A 391 -8.49 65.52 44.60
N LYS A 392 -8.73 65.93 43.35
CA LYS A 392 -9.17 67.31 43.03
C LYS A 392 -10.61 67.59 43.47
N VAL A 393 -11.46 66.58 43.44
CA VAL A 393 -12.85 66.66 43.89
C VAL A 393 -12.94 66.58 45.43
N SER A 394 -12.06 65.82 46.10
CA SER A 394 -12.09 65.61 47.55
C SER A 394 -11.24 66.59 48.38
N ASN A 395 -10.12 67.12 47.86
CA ASN A 395 -9.23 68.05 48.60
C ASN A 395 -9.63 69.53 48.51
N ARG A 396 -10.78 69.86 47.91
CA ARG A 396 -11.36 71.20 48.03
C ARG A 396 -12.34 71.19 49.19
N PRO A 397 -11.94 71.54 50.43
CA PRO A 397 -12.92 71.80 51.47
C PRO A 397 -13.84 72.91 50.93
N LEU A 398 -15.14 72.65 50.94
CA LEU A 398 -16.15 73.70 50.85
C LEU A 398 -15.88 74.64 52.03
N ASP A 399 -15.11 75.70 51.79
CA ASP A 399 -14.88 76.74 52.79
C ASP A 399 -16.17 77.56 52.88
N ILE A 400 -17.12 77.04 53.65
CA ILE A 400 -18.45 77.64 53.87
C ILE A 400 -18.32 79.09 54.38
N ARG A 401 -17.16 79.47 54.96
CA ARG A 401 -16.89 80.84 55.42
C ARG A 401 -16.63 81.85 54.30
N ARG A 402 -16.28 81.42 53.09
CA ARG A 402 -16.17 82.30 51.90
C ARG A 402 -17.48 82.45 51.11
N LEU A 403 -18.52 81.70 51.47
CA LEU A 403 -19.82 81.73 50.81
C LEU A 403 -20.85 82.68 51.46
N LEU A 404 -20.47 83.35 52.56
CA LEU A 404 -21.33 84.28 53.31
C LEU A 404 -20.69 85.68 53.49
N ARG A 405 -19.97 86.17 52.47
CA ARG A 405 -19.64 87.60 52.36
C ARG A 405 -20.18 88.19 51.08
#